data_AF-A0A7C2NJN1-F1
#
_entry.id   AF-A0A7C2NJN1-F1
#
_cell.length_a   1.000
_cell.length_b   1.000
_cell.length_c   1.000
_cell.angle_alpha   90.00
_cell.angle_beta   90.00
_cell.angle_gamma   90.00
#
_symmetry.space_group_name_H-M   'P 1'
#
loop_
_entity.id
_entity.type
_entity.pdbx_description
1 polymer ?
#
loop_
_entity_poly.entity_id
_entity_poly.type
_entity_poly.pdbx_seq_one_letter_code
_entity_poly.pdbx_strand_id
1 'polypeptide(L)'
;MDAAGPGGRDARAEALARRRRARLRGARRRARAARARARAAARRDGRPRGRAAPHPRRARAPRPRRRPARDAATRRRDAARRDGRRLARPDGPPARRRARASRGRLPARAPRRRRRTARAGERVSAPRARRGRPAGRAARAAGTPPFEGGPTQARVAALRVLDRVERSGAYADLALHGALADAPLSAQERALATELVYGTLRWRGRLDALLAQVVPRPLDSLESPVRSVLRLGAYQLVFLHSIPAPAAVDQAVRVARAIGLERATGLVNAALRRLAREHEALPLPALEGDPLGHLVHALSLPAWLAQRWLDAYGPAEAAALAAASNAAPPLTVRANALRISRDALLAELRARWPDARPASYAPLGIVLGHGGNPAADPAFAAGRFAVQDEGSQLVVALLDPQPGERVLDACAAPGAKATAAAAAVGAEGRVLGLDRHARRLALVAREARRLGLATLELRACDVAAGLPPEAAAGAFDRVLVDAPCSGLGTLRRNADLRWRVAPGDPAELAATQRALLAAAARALRPGGVLVYSTCTLTPEENEDVVASFLADTPGFRRAAPDAAPACVRPLLGPDGALRTFPHRHGTDGFFAARLERDA
;
A
#
# COMPACT_ATOMS: atom_id res chain seq x y z
N MET A 1 -6.14 62.76 18.79
CA MET A 1 -5.32 61.68 19.38
C MET A 1 -5.84 60.33 18.91
N ASP A 2 -5.12 59.53 18.12
CA ASP A 2 -3.88 59.78 17.38
C ASP A 2 -3.83 58.98 16.08
N ALA A 3 -3.15 59.51 15.07
CA ALA A 3 -3.07 58.89 13.74
C ALA A 3 -1.89 57.90 13.65
N ALA A 4 -2.19 56.60 13.65
CA ALA A 4 -1.20 55.55 13.40
C ALA A 4 -0.84 55.47 11.89
N GLY A 5 0.13 56.29 11.48
CA GLY A 5 0.54 56.44 10.08
C GLY A 5 1.09 55.15 9.40
N PRO A 6 1.11 55.11 8.05
CA PRO A 6 1.32 53.88 7.28
C PRO A 6 2.66 53.16 7.54
N GLY A 7 3.74 53.88 7.85
CA GLY A 7 5.07 53.30 8.09
C GLY A 7 5.16 52.29 9.25
N GLY A 8 4.17 52.25 10.14
CA GLY A 8 4.12 51.30 11.25
C GLY A 8 3.95 49.82 10.84
N ARG A 9 3.48 49.54 9.62
CA ARG A 9 3.28 48.16 9.14
C ARG A 9 4.57 47.55 8.57
N ASP A 10 5.28 48.29 7.72
CA ASP A 10 6.53 47.81 7.11
C ASP A 10 7.64 47.58 8.13
N ALA A 11 7.79 48.48 9.11
CA ALA A 11 8.76 48.32 10.19
C ALA A 11 8.59 46.99 10.96
N ARG A 12 7.33 46.53 11.14
CA ARG A 12 7.01 45.23 11.77
C ARG A 12 7.33 44.06 10.85
N ALA A 13 6.99 44.15 9.55
CA ALA A 13 7.32 43.11 8.57
C ALA A 13 8.84 42.93 8.41
N GLU A 14 9.58 44.04 8.33
CA GLU A 14 11.04 44.03 8.18
C GLU A 14 11.74 43.51 9.45
N ALA A 15 11.24 43.84 10.64
CA ALA A 15 11.71 43.25 11.90
C ALA A 15 11.47 41.73 11.95
N LEU A 16 10.33 41.24 11.43
CA LEU A 16 10.04 39.81 11.31
C LEU A 16 11.02 39.12 10.34
N ALA A 17 11.29 39.75 9.19
CA ALA A 17 12.26 39.28 8.21
C ALA A 17 13.70 39.23 8.77
N ARG A 18 14.12 40.26 9.53
CA ARG A 18 15.40 40.27 10.26
C ARG A 18 15.48 39.11 11.26
N ARG A 19 14.43 38.87 12.07
CA ARG A 19 14.36 37.73 13.01
C ARG A 19 14.41 36.37 12.29
N ARG A 20 13.72 36.20 11.15
CA ARG A 20 13.76 34.97 10.33
C ARG A 20 15.16 34.72 9.75
N ARG A 21 15.81 35.76 9.21
CA ARG A 21 17.20 35.69 8.70
C ARG A 21 18.20 35.33 9.81
N ALA A 22 18.03 35.86 11.02
CA ALA A 22 18.85 35.51 12.18
C ALA A 22 18.69 34.04 12.60
N ARG A 23 17.45 33.54 12.73
CA ARG A 23 17.17 32.12 13.03
C ARG A 23 17.81 31.18 12.01
N LEU A 24 17.71 31.48 10.71
CA LEU A 24 18.32 30.69 9.63
C LEU A 24 19.86 30.69 9.70
N ARG A 25 20.50 31.81 10.04
CA ARG A 25 21.96 31.89 10.27
C ARG A 25 22.37 31.05 11.49
N GLY A 26 21.58 31.06 12.57
CA GLY A 26 21.77 30.21 13.75
C GLY A 26 21.69 28.72 13.43
N ALA A 27 20.64 28.29 12.71
CA ALA A 27 20.47 26.90 12.28
C ALA A 27 21.65 26.43 11.39
N ARG A 28 22.08 27.25 10.42
CA ARG A 28 23.26 26.94 9.57
C ARG A 28 24.56 26.81 10.38
N ARG A 29 24.75 27.62 11.44
CA ARG A 29 25.90 27.45 12.36
C ARG A 29 25.81 26.15 13.17
N ARG A 30 24.65 25.82 13.75
CA ARG A 30 24.43 24.56 14.48
C ARG A 30 24.65 23.32 13.59
N ALA A 31 24.15 23.32 12.36
CA ALA A 31 24.37 22.25 11.40
C ALA A 31 25.85 22.07 11.00
N ARG A 32 26.62 23.15 10.84
CA ARG A 32 28.07 23.08 10.63
C ARG A 32 28.81 22.51 11.84
N ALA A 33 28.44 22.91 13.05
CA ALA A 33 29.02 22.37 14.30
C ALA A 33 28.73 20.87 14.47
N ALA A 34 27.50 20.42 14.17
CA ALA A 34 27.14 19.00 14.19
C ALA A 34 27.96 18.18 13.18
N ARG A 35 28.12 18.67 11.94
CA ARG A 35 28.96 18.03 10.92
C ARG A 35 30.45 17.99 11.31
N ALA A 36 30.94 18.99 12.03
CA ALA A 36 32.30 18.99 12.59
C ALA A 36 32.47 17.94 13.70
N ARG A 37 31.51 17.84 14.63
CA ARG A 37 31.50 16.82 15.70
C ARG A 37 31.45 15.39 15.13
N ALA A 38 30.60 15.13 14.14
CA ALA A 38 30.54 13.83 13.46
C ALA A 38 31.87 13.47 12.76
N ARG A 39 32.55 14.44 12.11
CA ARG A 39 33.88 14.24 11.51
C ARG A 39 35.01 14.05 12.53
N ALA A 40 34.83 14.51 13.77
CA ALA A 40 35.76 14.27 14.87
C ALA A 40 35.55 12.87 15.49
N ALA A 41 34.30 12.43 15.67
CA ALA A 41 33.97 11.08 16.10
C ALA A 41 34.52 10.02 15.14
N ALA A 42 34.26 10.18 13.83
CA ALA A 42 34.79 9.31 12.77
C ALA A 42 36.33 9.36 12.58
N ARG A 43 37.06 10.10 13.42
CA ARG A 43 38.53 10.08 13.54
C ARG A 43 39.03 9.47 14.85
N ARG A 44 38.15 9.22 15.83
CA ARG A 44 38.47 8.54 17.10
C ARG A 44 38.23 7.04 17.03
N ASP A 45 37.28 6.59 16.21
CA ASP A 45 37.01 5.16 15.97
C ASP A 45 38.06 4.52 15.06
N GLY A 46 39.30 4.43 15.56
CA GLY A 46 40.43 3.86 14.85
C GLY A 46 40.38 2.33 14.76
N ARG A 47 40.06 1.79 13.58
CA ARG A 47 40.40 0.42 13.19
C ARG A 47 41.15 0.40 11.84
N PRO A 48 42.09 -0.54 11.63
CA PRO A 48 43.08 -0.42 10.55
C PRO A 48 42.49 -0.67 9.16
N ARG A 49 43.08 -0.03 8.15
CA ARG A 49 42.73 -0.22 6.74
C ARG A 49 43.29 -1.55 6.22
N GLY A 50 42.42 -2.52 5.96
CA GLY A 50 42.75 -3.68 5.13
C GLY A 50 43.18 -3.26 3.72
N ARG A 51 44.07 -4.04 3.09
CA ARG A 51 44.64 -3.73 1.78
C ARG A 51 43.58 -3.72 0.67
N ALA A 52 43.66 -2.78 -0.25
CA ALA A 52 42.76 -2.70 -1.40
C ALA A 52 43.17 -3.67 -2.52
N ALA A 53 42.19 -4.32 -3.15
CA ALA A 53 42.36 -4.99 -4.43
C ALA A 53 42.17 -3.99 -5.60
N PRO A 54 42.88 -4.13 -6.73
CA PRO A 54 42.87 -3.15 -7.81
C PRO A 54 41.60 -3.21 -8.70
N HIS A 55 41.16 -2.05 -9.19
CA HIS A 55 40.07 -1.96 -10.16
C HIS A 55 40.45 -2.51 -11.55
N PRO A 56 39.53 -3.19 -12.27
CA PRO A 56 39.66 -3.39 -13.71
C PRO A 56 39.52 -2.04 -14.45
N ARG A 57 40.38 -1.79 -15.44
CA ARG A 57 40.40 -0.53 -16.21
C ARG A 57 39.32 -0.53 -17.32
N ARG A 58 38.83 0.67 -17.66
CA ARG A 58 37.91 0.89 -18.79
C ARG A 58 38.57 0.53 -20.12
N ALA A 59 37.95 -0.38 -20.90
CA ALA A 59 38.26 -0.54 -22.31
C ALA A 59 37.59 0.56 -23.15
N ARG A 60 38.27 1.03 -24.21
CA ARG A 60 37.70 1.97 -25.20
C ARG A 60 37.12 1.20 -26.38
N ALA A 61 35.99 1.63 -26.93
CA ALA A 61 35.47 1.12 -28.19
C ALA A 61 36.30 1.65 -29.39
N PRO A 62 36.65 0.81 -30.38
CA PRO A 62 37.32 1.25 -31.61
C PRO A 62 36.33 1.82 -32.64
N ARG A 63 36.81 2.75 -33.48
CA ARG A 63 36.07 3.25 -34.66
C ARG A 63 36.30 2.34 -35.89
N PRO A 64 35.34 2.22 -36.81
CA PRO A 64 35.51 1.44 -38.04
C PRO A 64 36.48 2.10 -39.03
N ARG A 65 37.16 1.29 -39.85
CA ARG A 65 37.90 1.72 -41.05
C ARG A 65 37.55 0.82 -42.26
N ARG A 66 37.93 1.28 -43.45
CA ARG A 66 37.38 0.87 -44.75
C ARG A 66 37.85 -0.52 -45.23
N ARG A 67 37.04 -1.11 -46.12
CA ARG A 67 37.38 -2.22 -47.04
C ARG A 67 38.56 -1.88 -47.97
N PRO A 68 39.34 -2.89 -48.39
CA PRO A 68 39.67 -3.13 -49.80
C PRO A 68 38.85 -4.30 -50.39
N ALA A 69 39.11 -4.71 -51.63
CA ALA A 69 38.25 -5.59 -52.43
C ALA A 69 39.05 -6.63 -53.26
N ARG A 70 38.31 -7.45 -54.05
CA ARG A 70 38.79 -8.42 -55.08
C ARG A 70 39.34 -9.76 -54.53
N ASP A 71 39.25 -10.90 -55.23
CA ASP A 71 38.41 -11.29 -56.38
C ASP A 71 38.30 -12.83 -56.50
N ALA A 72 37.20 -13.32 -57.13
CA ALA A 72 37.04 -14.63 -57.82
C ALA A 72 37.35 -15.96 -57.05
N ALA A 73 36.93 -17.17 -57.45
CA ALA A 73 36.49 -17.65 -58.78
C ALA A 73 35.64 -18.95 -58.76
N THR A 74 34.49 -18.95 -59.46
CA THR A 74 33.78 -20.14 -60.04
C THR A 74 33.18 -21.18 -59.06
N ARG A 75 32.24 -22.08 -59.41
CA ARG A 75 31.60 -22.52 -60.70
C ARG A 75 30.05 -22.51 -60.55
N ARG A 76 29.27 -22.16 -61.60
CA ARG A 76 28.34 -23.02 -62.39
C ARG A 76 27.57 -24.07 -61.55
N ARG A 77 26.24 -24.26 -61.63
CA ARG A 77 25.18 -24.01 -62.65
C ARG A 77 23.79 -24.06 -61.95
N ASP A 78 22.60 -23.69 -62.49
CA ASP A 78 22.17 -22.99 -63.72
C ASP A 78 20.74 -22.33 -63.54
N ALA A 79 20.13 -21.92 -64.67
CA ALA A 79 18.80 -21.35 -64.93
C ALA A 79 17.56 -22.14 -64.39
N ALA A 80 16.45 -21.51 -63.91
CA ALA A 80 15.26 -21.00 -64.67
C ALA A 80 13.99 -21.90 -64.50
N ARG A 81 12.72 -21.47 -64.65
CA ARG A 81 12.02 -20.18 -64.95
C ARG A 81 10.50 -20.31 -64.67
N ARG A 82 9.82 -19.23 -64.21
CA ARG A 82 8.37 -18.88 -64.47
C ARG A 82 7.29 -19.91 -64.02
N ASP A 83 5.97 -19.69 -64.01
CA ASP A 83 5.03 -18.56 -63.75
C ASP A 83 3.84 -19.24 -62.98
N GLY A 84 2.91 -18.68 -62.19
CA GLY A 84 2.29 -17.36 -62.13
C GLY A 84 0.79 -17.42 -62.50
N ARG A 85 -0.17 -17.55 -61.53
CA ARG A 85 -1.61 -17.11 -61.59
C ARG A 85 -2.54 -17.56 -60.41
N ARG A 86 -2.90 -16.59 -59.54
CA ARG A 86 -4.25 -16.10 -59.11
C ARG A 86 -5.53 -17.00 -59.01
N LEU A 87 -6.38 -16.65 -57.99
CA LEU A 87 -7.85 -16.88 -57.81
C LEU A 87 -8.32 -18.30 -57.37
N ALA A 88 -9.42 -18.53 -56.62
CA ALA A 88 -10.33 -17.73 -55.77
C ALA A 88 -11.14 -18.65 -54.78
N ARG A 89 -12.06 -18.10 -53.93
CA ARG A 89 -12.97 -18.86 -53.01
C ARG A 89 -14.20 -19.46 -53.75
N PRO A 90 -14.99 -20.37 -53.13
CA PRO A 90 -16.20 -19.95 -52.40
C PRO A 90 -16.55 -20.79 -51.13
N ASP A 91 -17.72 -20.50 -50.53
CA ASP A 91 -18.27 -21.05 -49.27
C ASP A 91 -19.30 -22.19 -49.46
N GLY A 92 -19.78 -22.83 -48.37
CA GLY A 92 -21.11 -23.51 -48.36
C GLY A 92 -21.23 -24.89 -47.65
N PRO A 93 -22.35 -25.19 -46.92
CA PRO A 93 -22.59 -26.48 -46.25
C PRO A 93 -23.82 -27.28 -46.78
N PRO A 94 -23.99 -28.57 -46.40
CA PRO A 94 -25.24 -29.34 -46.54
C PRO A 94 -25.94 -29.69 -45.20
N ALA A 95 -27.17 -30.24 -45.23
CA ALA A 95 -28.00 -30.45 -44.04
C ALA A 95 -29.00 -31.66 -44.07
N ARG A 96 -29.37 -32.14 -42.87
CA ARG A 96 -30.64 -32.81 -42.42
C ARG A 96 -31.31 -33.96 -43.23
N ARG A 97 -31.52 -35.12 -42.56
CA ARG A 97 -32.74 -36.02 -42.60
C ARG A 97 -32.93 -36.64 -41.19
N ARG A 98 -34.09 -37.01 -40.58
CA ARG A 98 -35.55 -37.13 -40.88
C ARG A 98 -36.20 -38.52 -41.17
N ALA A 99 -36.31 -39.37 -40.13
CA ALA A 99 -37.36 -40.41 -39.92
C ALA A 99 -37.55 -40.59 -38.39
N ARG A 100 -38.73 -40.60 -37.72
CA ARG A 100 -40.05 -41.29 -37.83
C ARG A 100 -40.09 -42.67 -37.11
N ALA A 101 -41.15 -43.15 -36.44
CA ALA A 101 -42.26 -42.53 -35.65
C ALA A 101 -43.28 -43.57 -35.09
N SER A 102 -43.61 -43.57 -33.78
CA SER A 102 -44.84 -44.15 -33.14
C SER A 102 -44.83 -43.83 -31.62
N ARG A 103 -45.88 -43.36 -30.92
CA ARG A 103 -47.19 -43.96 -30.54
C ARG A 103 -47.03 -45.29 -29.74
N GLY A 104 -47.56 -45.46 -28.51
CA GLY A 104 -48.21 -44.55 -27.55
C GLY A 104 -49.05 -45.29 -26.46
N ARG A 105 -49.70 -44.53 -25.55
CA ARG A 105 -50.68 -44.90 -24.48
C ARG A 105 -50.20 -45.06 -23.02
N LEU A 106 -51.09 -44.57 -22.14
CA LEU A 106 -51.20 -44.67 -20.66
C LEU A 106 -52.15 -45.88 -20.31
N PRO A 107 -52.56 -46.22 -19.06
CA PRO A 107 -52.64 -45.37 -17.86
C PRO A 107 -52.59 -45.98 -16.43
N ALA A 108 -52.82 -45.10 -15.44
CA ALA A 108 -53.71 -45.25 -14.27
C ALA A 108 -53.24 -45.76 -12.88
N ARG A 109 -53.37 -44.81 -11.92
CA ARG A 109 -53.98 -44.93 -10.57
C ARG A 109 -53.20 -45.54 -9.39
N ALA A 110 -53.47 -44.95 -8.22
CA ALA A 110 -53.00 -45.31 -6.88
C ALA A 110 -54.14 -46.03 -6.09
N PRO A 111 -53.94 -46.42 -4.80
CA PRO A 111 -54.22 -45.43 -3.75
C PRO A 111 -53.38 -45.48 -2.46
N ARG A 112 -53.51 -44.38 -1.71
CA ARG A 112 -53.04 -44.10 -0.34
C ARG A 112 -53.63 -45.08 0.71
N ARG A 113 -52.94 -45.29 1.86
CA ARG A 113 -53.27 -44.66 3.19
C ARG A 113 -52.59 -45.29 4.43
N ARG A 114 -52.01 -44.41 5.29
CA ARG A 114 -52.08 -44.34 6.78
C ARG A 114 -51.60 -45.56 7.63
N ARG A 115 -51.38 -45.48 8.96
CA ARG A 115 -50.88 -44.50 9.98
C ARG A 115 -51.13 -45.16 11.37
N ARG A 116 -50.50 -44.67 12.46
CA ARG A 116 -50.78 -44.97 13.90
C ARG A 116 -50.31 -46.34 14.45
N THR A 117 -50.07 -46.53 15.77
CA THR A 117 -49.40 -45.71 16.85
C THR A 117 -49.34 -46.51 18.17
N ALA A 118 -48.23 -46.38 18.92
CA ALA A 118 -48.14 -46.58 20.41
C ALA A 118 -48.39 -48.03 20.93
N ARG A 119 -48.22 -48.40 22.22
CA ARG A 119 -47.74 -47.74 23.47
C ARG A 119 -47.36 -48.80 24.54
N ALA A 120 -46.32 -48.56 25.37
CA ALA A 120 -46.04 -49.17 26.70
C ALA A 120 -45.94 -50.73 26.83
N GLY A 121 -45.40 -51.33 27.90
CA GLY A 121 -44.51 -50.78 28.95
C GLY A 121 -44.71 -51.36 30.38
N GLU A 122 -43.72 -52.11 30.90
CA GLU A 122 -43.59 -52.63 32.29
C GLU A 122 -42.12 -52.46 32.74
N ARG A 123 -41.76 -52.08 33.99
CA ARG A 123 -41.94 -52.67 35.35
C ARG A 123 -41.16 -54.00 35.52
N VAL A 124 -40.48 -54.31 36.64
CA VAL A 124 -40.03 -53.56 37.86
C VAL A 124 -38.93 -54.40 38.53
N SER A 125 -37.94 -53.80 39.22
CA SER A 125 -37.34 -54.34 40.48
C SER A 125 -36.13 -53.54 40.99
N ALA A 126 -36.04 -53.37 42.32
CA ALA A 126 -34.84 -52.94 43.06
C ALA A 126 -35.03 -53.20 44.57
N PRO A 127 -33.96 -53.54 45.32
CA PRO A 127 -33.95 -53.34 46.76
C PRO A 127 -32.79 -52.47 47.29
N ARG A 128 -33.15 -51.75 48.35
CA ARG A 128 -32.38 -51.05 49.40
C ARG A 128 -31.04 -51.68 49.80
N ALA A 129 -30.12 -51.04 50.54
CA ALA A 129 -29.72 -49.65 50.85
C ALA A 129 -28.87 -49.69 52.15
N ARG A 130 -27.80 -48.89 52.29
CA ARG A 130 -27.20 -48.53 53.59
C ARG A 130 -26.58 -47.12 53.54
N ARG A 131 -26.49 -46.45 54.70
CA ARG A 131 -26.15 -45.02 54.82
C ARG A 131 -24.67 -44.80 55.16
N GLY A 132 -24.09 -43.74 54.60
CA GLY A 132 -22.79 -43.16 55.00
C GLY A 132 -22.67 -41.72 54.48
N ARG A 133 -22.21 -40.79 55.32
CA ARG A 133 -22.09 -39.34 55.05
C ARG A 133 -21.14 -38.73 56.10
N PRO A 134 -20.42 -37.62 55.82
CA PRO A 134 -19.70 -37.28 54.60
C PRO A 134 -18.24 -36.85 54.88
N ALA A 135 -17.39 -36.79 53.85
CA ALA A 135 -16.15 -36.03 53.87
C ALA A 135 -16.05 -35.18 52.60
N GLY A 136 -15.96 -33.85 52.75
CA GLY A 136 -16.08 -32.92 51.63
C GLY A 136 -14.75 -32.59 50.95
N ARG A 137 -14.76 -32.51 49.61
CA ARG A 137 -13.86 -31.66 48.84
C ARG A 137 -14.66 -30.88 47.80
N ALA A 138 -14.54 -29.56 47.81
CA ALA A 138 -15.21 -28.69 46.85
C ALA A 138 -14.66 -28.96 45.43
N ALA A 139 -15.56 -29.02 44.45
CA ALA A 139 -15.19 -29.13 43.04
C ALA A 139 -14.48 -27.84 42.60
N ARG A 140 -13.17 -27.91 42.33
CA ARG A 140 -12.49 -26.87 41.57
C ARG A 140 -13.02 -26.91 40.13
N ALA A 141 -13.38 -25.74 39.59
CA ALA A 141 -13.75 -25.62 38.18
C ALA A 141 -12.62 -26.17 37.27
N ALA A 142 -13.01 -26.88 36.21
CA ALA A 142 -12.06 -27.56 35.33
C ALA A 142 -11.12 -26.54 34.66
N GLY A 143 -9.81 -26.76 34.80
CA GLY A 143 -8.81 -25.99 34.06
C GLY A 143 -8.78 -26.41 32.60
N THR A 144 -8.57 -25.44 31.70
CA THR A 144 -8.25 -25.70 30.29
C THR A 144 -7.08 -26.68 30.20
N PRO A 145 -7.15 -27.74 29.36
CA PRO A 145 -6.03 -28.66 29.20
C PRO A 145 -4.79 -27.92 28.69
N PRO A 146 -3.57 -28.35 29.06
CA PRO A 146 -2.36 -27.83 28.46
C PRO A 146 -2.40 -28.08 26.95
N PHE A 147 -2.22 -27.03 26.14
CA PHE A 147 -2.16 -27.19 24.68
C PHE A 147 -0.99 -28.13 24.33
N GLU A 148 -1.26 -29.30 23.78
CA GLU A 148 -0.22 -30.15 23.20
C GLU A 148 0.16 -29.67 21.78
N GLY A 149 1.39 -29.93 21.35
CA GLY A 149 1.88 -29.57 20.01
C GLY A 149 2.76 -28.30 19.93
N GLY A 150 3.21 -27.99 18.71
CA GLY A 150 4.09 -26.85 18.42
C GLY A 150 3.39 -25.48 18.46
N PRO A 151 4.09 -24.40 18.05
CA PRO A 151 3.44 -23.11 17.83
C PRO A 151 2.51 -23.15 16.61
N THR A 152 1.40 -22.41 16.65
CA THR A 152 0.50 -22.26 15.48
C THR A 152 1.24 -21.69 14.27
N GLN A 153 1.03 -22.25 13.08
CA GLN A 153 1.76 -21.87 11.86
C GLN A 153 1.57 -20.39 11.49
N ALA A 154 0.41 -19.80 11.79
CA ALA A 154 0.17 -18.36 11.65
C ALA A 154 1.23 -17.48 12.35
N ARG A 155 1.65 -17.86 13.56
CA ARG A 155 2.64 -17.11 14.36
C ARG A 155 4.07 -17.33 13.85
N VAL A 156 4.37 -18.53 13.35
CA VAL A 156 5.67 -18.84 12.71
C VAL A 156 5.80 -18.08 11.39
N ALA A 157 4.75 -18.04 10.58
CA ALA A 157 4.70 -17.23 9.36
C ALA A 157 4.86 -15.74 9.67
N ALA A 158 4.13 -15.21 10.66
CA ALA A 158 4.25 -13.81 11.07
C ALA A 158 5.68 -13.45 11.52
N LEU A 159 6.33 -14.29 12.34
CA LEU A 159 7.72 -14.05 12.76
C LEU A 159 8.70 -14.07 11.58
N ARG A 160 8.56 -15.02 10.64
CA ARG A 160 9.41 -15.11 9.43
C ARG A 160 9.28 -13.85 8.57
N VAL A 161 8.10 -13.25 8.49
CA VAL A 161 7.87 -11.97 7.80
C VAL A 161 8.51 -10.82 8.56
N LEU A 162 8.31 -10.73 9.89
CA LEU A 162 8.87 -9.67 10.73
C LEU A 162 10.41 -9.64 10.70
N ASP A 163 11.09 -10.78 10.87
CA ASP A 163 12.56 -10.84 10.81
C ASP A 163 13.09 -10.55 9.39
N ARG A 164 12.36 -10.94 8.34
CA ARG A 164 12.70 -10.58 6.95
C ARG A 164 12.57 -9.06 6.70
N VAL A 165 11.51 -8.43 7.21
CA VAL A 165 11.33 -6.96 7.15
C VAL A 165 12.43 -6.25 7.95
N GLU A 166 12.72 -6.70 9.18
CA GLU A 166 13.72 -6.08 10.07
C GLU A 166 15.17 -6.23 9.56
N ARG A 167 15.55 -7.37 8.97
CA ARG A 167 16.93 -7.64 8.53
C ARG A 167 17.24 -7.29 7.08
N SER A 168 16.26 -7.37 6.18
CA SER A 168 16.50 -7.21 4.73
C SER A 168 15.79 -6.02 4.10
N GLY A 169 15.04 -5.23 4.88
CA GLY A 169 14.28 -4.09 4.36
C GLY A 169 13.20 -4.48 3.35
N ALA A 170 12.77 -5.75 3.34
CA ALA A 170 11.73 -6.26 2.45
C ALA A 170 10.39 -5.55 2.69
N TYR A 171 9.59 -5.41 1.63
CA TYR A 171 8.22 -4.91 1.73
C TYR A 171 7.33 -5.95 2.43
N ALA A 172 6.55 -5.51 3.42
CA ALA A 172 5.78 -6.42 4.27
C ALA A 172 4.69 -7.18 3.50
N ASP A 173 4.06 -6.56 2.49
CA ASP A 173 3.06 -7.18 1.62
C ASP A 173 3.64 -8.33 0.79
N LEU A 174 4.79 -8.11 0.13
CA LEU A 174 5.49 -9.12 -0.67
C LEU A 174 6.03 -10.25 0.20
N ALA A 175 6.60 -9.91 1.36
CA ALA A 175 7.12 -10.89 2.32
C ALA A 175 6.00 -11.76 2.90
N LEU A 176 4.85 -11.15 3.26
CA LEU A 176 3.66 -11.85 3.72
C LEU A 176 3.04 -12.71 2.61
N HIS A 177 2.88 -12.18 1.39
CA HIS A 177 2.28 -12.94 0.29
C HIS A 177 3.09 -14.22 -0.02
N GLY A 178 4.42 -14.15 -0.02
CA GLY A 178 5.29 -15.33 -0.09
C GLY A 178 5.05 -16.29 1.09
N ALA A 179 5.18 -15.81 2.33
CA ALA A 179 5.01 -16.65 3.52
C ALA A 179 3.60 -17.29 3.66
N LEU A 180 2.57 -16.69 3.08
CA LEU A 180 1.22 -17.26 3.00
C LEU A 180 1.06 -18.22 1.81
N ALA A 181 1.82 -18.08 0.73
CA ALA A 181 1.84 -19.04 -0.39
C ALA A 181 2.64 -20.30 -0.04
N ASP A 182 3.77 -20.14 0.65
CA ASP A 182 4.70 -21.22 1.04
C ASP A 182 4.13 -22.16 2.13
N ALA A 183 2.94 -21.91 2.66
CA ALA A 183 2.36 -22.63 3.80
C ALA A 183 0.87 -22.99 3.61
N PRO A 184 0.44 -24.23 3.95
CA PRO A 184 -0.94 -24.69 3.84
C PRO A 184 -1.83 -24.16 5.00
N LEU A 185 -1.83 -22.86 5.21
CA LEU A 185 -2.59 -22.18 6.26
C LEU A 185 -4.09 -22.16 5.94
N SER A 186 -4.92 -22.36 6.97
CA SER A 186 -6.37 -22.11 6.92
C SER A 186 -6.70 -20.63 6.73
N ALA A 187 -7.93 -20.30 6.33
CA ALA A 187 -8.37 -18.91 6.18
C ALA A 187 -8.23 -18.09 7.48
N GLN A 188 -8.52 -18.71 8.63
CA GLN A 188 -8.38 -18.10 9.95
C GLN A 188 -6.91 -17.84 10.30
N GLU A 189 -6.01 -18.78 10.00
CA GLU A 189 -4.57 -18.59 10.20
C GLU A 189 -3.97 -17.53 9.27
N ARG A 190 -4.45 -17.43 8.02
CA ARG A 190 -4.04 -16.37 7.08
C ARG A 190 -4.44 -15.00 7.62
N ALA A 191 -5.66 -14.86 8.14
CA ALA A 191 -6.12 -13.64 8.78
C ALA A 191 -5.28 -13.31 10.03
N LEU A 192 -5.07 -14.28 10.93
CA LEU A 192 -4.25 -14.09 12.13
C LEU A 192 -2.79 -13.73 11.81
N ALA A 193 -2.15 -14.40 10.85
CA ALA A 193 -0.80 -14.07 10.41
C ALA A 193 -0.71 -12.65 9.83
N THR A 194 -1.72 -12.23 9.07
CA THR A 194 -1.82 -10.88 8.48
C THR A 194 -1.93 -9.82 9.57
N GLU A 195 -2.84 -10.00 10.54
CA GLU A 195 -3.03 -9.08 11.67
C GLU A 195 -1.77 -9.01 12.55
N LEU A 196 -1.18 -10.16 12.88
CA LEU A 196 0.06 -10.22 13.66
C LEU A 196 1.22 -9.48 12.98
N VAL A 197 1.39 -9.57 11.66
CA VAL A 197 2.43 -8.83 10.92
C VAL A 197 2.14 -7.34 10.93
N TYR A 198 1.00 -6.91 10.39
CA TYR A 198 0.72 -5.48 10.21
C TYR A 198 0.51 -4.76 11.52
N GLY A 199 -0.11 -5.40 12.52
CA GLY A 199 -0.30 -4.85 13.86
C GLY A 199 1.01 -4.71 14.64
N THR A 200 1.88 -5.73 14.63
CA THR A 200 3.20 -5.65 15.27
C THR A 200 4.09 -4.58 14.62
N LEU A 201 4.03 -4.42 13.29
CA LEU A 201 4.72 -3.34 12.59
C LEU A 201 4.12 -1.98 12.94
N ARG A 202 2.80 -1.81 12.80
CA ARG A 202 2.08 -0.55 13.10
C ARG A 202 2.39 -0.03 14.49
N TRP A 203 2.34 -0.90 15.50
CA TRP A 203 2.52 -0.53 16.91
C TRP A 203 3.95 -0.69 17.46
N ARG A 204 4.96 -0.99 16.62
CA ARG A 204 6.34 -1.26 17.05
C ARG A 204 6.92 -0.24 18.04
N GLY A 205 6.69 1.06 17.85
CA GLY A 205 7.20 2.10 18.75
C GLY A 205 6.58 2.08 20.16
N ARG A 206 5.32 1.66 20.27
CA ARG A 206 4.61 1.44 21.54
C ARG A 206 4.98 0.11 22.18
N LEU A 207 5.11 -0.94 21.38
CA LEU A 207 5.55 -2.26 21.83
C LEU A 207 6.97 -2.19 22.41
N ASP A 208 7.89 -1.51 21.72
CA ASP A 208 9.26 -1.29 22.21
C ASP A 208 9.28 -0.42 23.48
N ALA A 209 8.43 0.61 23.59
CA ALA A 209 8.33 1.46 24.78
C ALA A 209 7.83 0.70 26.03
N LEU A 210 6.87 -0.22 25.86
CA LEU A 210 6.37 -1.07 26.94
C LEU A 210 7.36 -2.19 27.28
N LEU A 211 7.95 -2.84 26.26
CA LEU A 211 8.95 -3.89 26.44
C LEU A 211 10.21 -3.39 27.16
N ALA A 212 10.64 -2.15 26.90
CA ALA A 212 11.80 -1.54 27.57
C ALA A 212 11.62 -1.39 29.10
N GLN A 213 10.38 -1.39 29.61
CA GLN A 213 10.07 -1.29 31.04
C GLN A 213 10.02 -2.67 31.73
N VAL A 214 9.88 -3.75 30.96
CA VAL A 214 9.76 -5.14 31.48
C VAL A 214 10.95 -6.05 31.16
N VAL A 215 11.78 -5.70 30.17
CA VAL A 215 13.02 -6.43 29.81
C VAL A 215 14.20 -5.83 30.58
N PRO A 216 15.05 -6.64 31.26
CA PRO A 216 16.12 -6.14 32.14
C PRO A 216 17.37 -5.59 31.41
N ARG A 217 17.31 -5.37 30.10
CA ARG A 217 18.40 -4.85 29.27
C ARG A 217 17.86 -4.16 28.01
N PRO A 218 18.59 -3.20 27.40
CA PRO A 218 18.14 -2.48 26.20
C PRO A 218 17.70 -3.42 25.07
N LEU A 219 16.56 -3.12 24.43
CA LEU A 219 15.97 -4.01 23.43
C LEU A 219 16.83 -4.18 22.18
N ASP A 220 17.52 -3.12 21.78
CA ASP A 220 18.48 -3.10 20.67
C ASP A 220 19.68 -4.03 20.90
N SER A 221 20.07 -4.27 22.15
CA SER A 221 21.08 -5.27 22.54
C SER A 221 20.61 -6.73 22.38
N LEU A 222 19.30 -6.96 22.16
CA LEU A 222 18.76 -8.28 21.84
C LEU A 222 18.90 -8.57 20.34
N GLU A 223 19.13 -9.83 19.99
CA GLU A 223 19.14 -10.30 18.60
C GLU A 223 17.78 -10.09 17.91
N SER A 224 17.78 -9.77 16.60
CA SER A 224 16.56 -9.48 15.80
C SER A 224 15.44 -10.52 15.99
N PRO A 225 15.71 -11.84 15.91
CA PRO A 225 14.67 -12.85 16.18
C PRO A 225 14.09 -12.77 17.60
N VAL A 226 14.89 -12.47 18.62
CA VAL A 226 14.42 -12.33 20.02
C VAL A 226 13.54 -11.07 20.17
N ARG A 227 13.95 -9.94 19.58
CA ARG A 227 13.12 -8.73 19.52
C ARG A 227 11.79 -9.01 18.82
N SER A 228 11.82 -9.66 17.66
CA SER A 228 10.61 -9.92 16.89
C SER A 228 9.67 -10.90 17.60
N VAL A 229 10.16 -11.90 18.34
CA VAL A 229 9.33 -12.73 19.24
C VAL A 229 8.71 -11.90 20.36
N LEU A 230 9.48 -11.05 21.04
CA LEU A 230 8.96 -10.19 22.12
C LEU A 230 7.89 -9.22 21.61
N ARG A 231 8.13 -8.55 20.48
CA ARG A 231 7.17 -7.64 19.82
C ARG A 231 5.89 -8.38 19.42
N LEU A 232 6.00 -9.56 18.80
CA LEU A 232 4.86 -10.41 18.40
C LEU A 232 4.04 -10.90 19.61
N GLY A 233 4.70 -11.23 20.73
CA GLY A 233 4.05 -11.59 21.99
C GLY A 233 3.36 -10.39 22.65
N ALA A 234 4.04 -9.26 22.73
CA ALA A 234 3.52 -8.01 23.29
C ALA A 234 2.31 -7.50 22.50
N TYR A 235 2.33 -7.59 21.17
CA TYR A 235 1.22 -7.16 20.33
C TYR A 235 -0.06 -7.96 20.62
N GLN A 236 0.05 -9.29 20.79
CA GLN A 236 -1.09 -10.12 21.20
C GLN A 236 -1.64 -9.71 22.57
N LEU A 237 -0.77 -9.46 23.54
CA LEU A 237 -1.17 -9.09 24.90
C LEU A 237 -1.86 -7.72 24.98
N VAL A 238 -1.38 -6.73 24.23
CA VAL A 238 -1.82 -5.33 24.35
C VAL A 238 -3.01 -4.99 23.44
N PHE A 239 -3.19 -5.70 22.32
CA PHE A 239 -4.19 -5.34 21.30
C PHE A 239 -5.17 -6.46 20.90
N LEU A 240 -4.85 -7.73 21.15
CA LEU A 240 -5.70 -8.85 20.71
C LEU A 240 -6.41 -9.51 21.90
N HIS A 241 -7.35 -8.77 22.50
CA HIS A 241 -8.13 -9.19 23.67
C HIS A 241 -8.87 -10.54 23.51
N SER A 242 -9.07 -11.01 22.28
CA SER A 242 -9.62 -12.35 21.96
C SER A 242 -8.63 -13.51 22.16
N ILE A 243 -7.35 -13.22 22.42
CA ILE A 243 -6.29 -14.20 22.69
C ILE A 243 -5.96 -14.16 24.20
N PRO A 244 -6.29 -15.20 24.98
CA PRO A 244 -5.98 -15.23 26.41
C PRO A 244 -4.49 -15.05 26.68
N ALA A 245 -4.13 -14.17 27.62
CA ALA A 245 -2.74 -13.84 27.92
C ALA A 245 -1.82 -15.06 28.19
N PRO A 246 -2.26 -16.12 28.91
CA PRO A 246 -1.44 -17.34 29.05
C PRO A 246 -1.10 -18.02 27.73
N ALA A 247 -2.03 -18.01 26.75
CA ALA A 247 -1.82 -18.57 25.43
C ALA A 247 -0.91 -17.69 24.55
N ALA A 248 -1.01 -16.36 24.66
CA ALA A 248 -0.10 -15.44 23.97
C ALA A 248 1.36 -15.63 24.43
N VAL A 249 1.58 -15.76 25.76
CA VAL A 249 2.89 -16.06 26.37
C VAL A 249 3.41 -17.43 25.93
N ASP A 250 2.61 -18.48 26.10
CA ASP A 250 2.95 -19.86 25.74
C ASP A 250 3.36 -19.97 24.26
N GLN A 251 2.56 -19.40 23.36
CA GLN A 251 2.83 -19.46 21.93
C GLN A 251 4.09 -18.68 21.56
N ALA A 252 4.38 -17.53 22.18
CA ALA A 252 5.64 -16.82 21.96
C ALA A 252 6.87 -17.66 22.40
N VAL A 253 6.76 -18.40 23.50
CA VAL A 253 7.81 -19.32 23.98
C VAL A 253 7.98 -20.52 23.02
N ARG A 254 6.88 -21.10 22.51
CA ARG A 254 6.94 -22.18 21.51
C ARG A 254 7.52 -21.72 20.18
N VAL A 255 7.17 -20.52 19.74
CA VAL A 255 7.76 -19.89 18.54
C VAL A 255 9.27 -19.71 18.72
N ALA A 256 9.74 -19.24 19.87
CA ALA A 256 11.17 -19.10 20.15
C ALA A 256 11.92 -20.44 20.06
N ARG A 257 11.38 -21.54 20.61
CA ARG A 257 11.95 -22.89 20.45
C ARG A 257 11.96 -23.34 18.99
N ALA A 258 10.85 -23.15 18.28
CA ALA A 258 10.72 -23.56 16.88
C ALA A 258 11.64 -22.81 15.89
N ILE A 259 12.41 -21.81 16.36
CA ILE A 259 13.45 -21.13 15.57
C ILE A 259 14.84 -21.13 16.25
N GLY A 260 15.10 -22.05 17.19
CA GLY A 260 16.43 -22.24 17.79
C GLY A 260 16.87 -21.16 18.78
N LEU A 261 15.93 -20.59 19.54
CA LEU A 261 16.19 -19.57 20.56
C LEU A 261 15.97 -20.10 21.99
N GLU A 262 16.33 -21.36 22.27
CA GLU A 262 16.14 -22.05 23.57
C GLU A 262 16.60 -21.17 24.74
N ARG A 263 17.83 -20.63 24.66
CA ARG A 263 18.44 -19.73 25.66
C ARG A 263 17.67 -18.43 25.91
N ALA A 264 16.82 -18.00 24.99
CA ALA A 264 15.99 -16.80 25.14
C ALA A 264 14.57 -17.10 25.65
N THR A 265 14.14 -18.36 25.69
CA THR A 265 12.77 -18.74 26.09
C THR A 265 12.40 -18.29 27.50
N GLY A 266 13.34 -18.36 28.45
CA GLY A 266 13.15 -17.85 29.81
C GLY A 266 12.92 -16.34 29.86
N LEU A 267 13.70 -15.58 29.08
CA LEU A 267 13.55 -14.12 28.95
C LEU A 267 12.21 -13.75 28.31
N VAL A 268 11.82 -14.43 27.23
CA VAL A 268 10.53 -14.24 26.55
C VAL A 268 9.37 -14.53 27.50
N ASN A 269 9.41 -15.66 28.22
CA ASN A 269 8.39 -16.02 29.20
C ASN A 269 8.29 -14.99 30.34
N ALA A 270 9.42 -14.58 30.92
CA ALA A 270 9.45 -13.64 32.04
C ALA A 270 8.93 -12.25 31.64
N ALA A 271 9.46 -11.68 30.55
CA ALA A 271 9.08 -10.34 30.08
C ALA A 271 7.60 -10.28 29.66
N LEU A 272 7.11 -11.28 28.93
CA LEU A 272 5.71 -11.30 28.48
C LEU A 272 4.73 -11.61 29.63
N ARG A 273 5.08 -12.46 30.60
CA ARG A 273 4.27 -12.63 31.83
C ARG A 273 4.23 -11.37 32.69
N ARG A 274 5.31 -10.59 32.69
CA ARG A 274 5.37 -9.30 33.37
C ARG A 274 4.46 -8.28 32.69
N LEU A 275 4.64 -8.11 31.38
CA LEU A 275 3.79 -7.24 30.54
C LEU A 275 2.30 -7.59 30.66
N ALA A 276 1.95 -8.87 30.62
CA ALA A 276 0.56 -9.33 30.73
C ALA A 276 -0.17 -8.88 32.00
N ARG A 277 0.55 -8.59 33.10
CA ARG A 277 -0.03 -8.05 34.35
C ARG A 277 0.05 -6.53 34.45
N GLU A 278 1.08 -5.93 33.86
CA GLU A 278 1.50 -4.55 34.18
C GLU A 278 1.19 -3.55 33.06
N HIS A 279 0.93 -3.99 31.82
CA HIS A 279 0.91 -3.12 30.64
C HIS A 279 -0.11 -1.96 30.64
N GLU A 280 -1.23 -2.08 31.36
CA GLU A 280 -2.23 -1.01 31.51
C GLU A 280 -1.73 0.11 32.45
N ALA A 281 -0.83 -0.22 33.38
CA ALA A 281 -0.24 0.70 34.35
C ALA A 281 1.18 1.18 33.96
N LEU A 282 1.78 0.63 32.90
CA LEU A 282 3.07 1.10 32.39
C LEU A 282 2.91 2.47 31.71
N PRO A 283 3.60 3.52 32.18
CA PRO A 283 3.46 4.86 31.61
C PRO A 283 3.91 4.92 30.15
N LEU A 284 3.20 5.74 29.38
CA LEU A 284 3.58 6.23 28.06
C LEU A 284 3.49 7.78 28.08
N PRO A 285 4.31 8.51 27.29
CA PRO A 285 4.31 9.97 27.36
C PRO A 285 2.98 10.60 26.91
N ALA A 286 2.54 11.63 27.63
CA ALA A 286 1.34 12.42 27.31
C ALA A 286 1.66 13.57 26.34
N LEU A 287 0.68 13.96 25.52
CA LEU A 287 0.86 14.94 24.45
C LEU A 287 1.22 16.35 24.98
N GLU A 288 0.72 16.68 26.17
CA GLU A 288 0.85 17.99 26.81
C GLU A 288 2.25 18.20 27.43
N GLY A 289 2.87 17.12 27.93
CA GLY A 289 4.17 17.15 28.60
C GLY A 289 5.35 16.78 27.69
N ASP A 290 5.16 15.80 26.80
CA ASP A 290 6.16 15.39 25.81
C ASP A 290 5.49 15.02 24.47
N PRO A 291 5.23 16.01 23.60
CA PRO A 291 4.64 15.75 22.28
C PRO A 291 5.46 14.77 21.44
N LEU A 292 6.79 14.79 21.54
CA LEU A 292 7.67 13.96 20.71
C LEU A 292 7.62 12.51 21.16
N GLY A 293 7.80 12.26 22.46
CA GLY A 293 7.65 10.94 23.06
C GLY A 293 6.23 10.40 22.90
N HIS A 294 5.19 11.24 22.93
CA HIS A 294 3.83 10.81 22.67
C HIS A 294 3.68 10.27 21.23
N LEU A 295 4.13 11.01 20.22
CA LEU A 295 4.09 10.54 18.82
C LEU A 295 4.94 9.28 18.60
N VAL A 296 6.11 9.17 19.22
CA VAL A 296 7.02 8.03 19.05
C VAL A 296 6.52 6.78 19.78
N HIS A 297 6.13 6.93 21.06
CA HIS A 297 5.88 5.80 21.97
C HIS A 297 4.38 5.54 22.21
N ALA A 298 3.53 6.56 22.31
CA ALA A 298 2.09 6.32 22.45
C ALA A 298 1.43 6.04 21.07
N LEU A 299 1.87 6.74 20.01
CA LEU A 299 1.32 6.65 18.65
C LEU A 299 2.26 6.02 17.61
N SER A 300 3.38 5.42 18.03
CA SER A 300 4.18 4.49 17.22
C SER A 300 4.67 5.01 15.86
N LEU A 301 5.48 6.08 15.91
CA LEU A 301 6.24 6.64 14.79
C LEU A 301 7.75 6.58 15.06
N PRO A 302 8.63 6.62 14.04
CA PRO A 302 10.05 6.88 14.27
C PRO A 302 10.25 8.36 14.68
N ALA A 303 11.23 8.62 15.54
CA ALA A 303 11.51 9.97 16.05
C ALA A 303 11.71 11.03 14.97
N TRP A 304 12.28 10.67 13.81
CA TRP A 304 12.48 11.60 12.70
C TRP A 304 11.17 12.03 12.02
N LEU A 305 10.18 11.13 11.92
CA LEU A 305 8.88 11.42 11.31
C LEU A 305 7.96 12.14 12.31
N ALA A 306 8.02 11.72 13.58
CA ALA A 306 7.35 12.40 14.68
C ALA A 306 7.79 13.87 14.76
N GLN A 307 9.10 14.15 14.79
CA GLN A 307 9.62 15.53 14.77
C GLN A 307 9.17 16.29 13.51
N ARG A 308 9.27 15.68 12.32
CA ARG A 308 8.82 16.29 11.06
C ARG A 308 7.33 16.68 11.09
N TRP A 309 6.47 15.86 11.67
CA TRP A 309 5.03 16.15 11.78
C TRP A 309 4.73 17.20 12.85
N LEU A 310 5.46 17.22 13.98
CA LEU A 310 5.38 18.31 14.96
C LEU A 310 5.81 19.65 14.35
N ASP A 311 6.92 19.67 13.61
CA ASP A 311 7.46 20.86 12.95
C ASP A 311 6.53 21.40 11.86
N ALA A 312 5.77 20.53 11.19
CA ALA A 312 4.86 20.87 10.08
C ALA A 312 3.43 21.21 10.51
N TYR A 313 2.89 20.54 11.54
CA TYR A 313 1.46 20.59 11.89
C TYR A 313 1.19 20.99 13.36
N GLY A 314 2.19 20.93 14.24
CA GLY A 314 2.03 21.12 15.67
C GLY A 314 1.44 19.90 16.40
N PRO A 315 1.40 19.91 17.75
CA PRO A 315 1.11 18.73 18.56
C PRO A 315 -0.23 18.03 18.25
N ALA A 316 -1.34 18.76 18.30
CA ALA A 316 -2.68 18.17 18.17
C ALA A 316 -2.92 17.55 16.77
N GLU A 317 -2.58 18.25 15.70
CA GLU A 317 -2.74 17.76 14.33
C GLU A 317 -1.78 16.60 14.01
N ALA A 318 -0.54 16.65 14.50
CA ALA A 318 0.40 15.55 14.35
C ALA A 318 -0.06 14.29 15.11
N ALA A 319 -0.66 14.45 16.30
CA ALA A 319 -1.25 13.36 17.07
C ALA A 319 -2.49 12.78 16.37
N ALA A 320 -3.39 13.62 15.86
CA ALA A 320 -4.54 13.18 15.08
C ALA A 320 -4.13 12.40 13.82
N LEU A 321 -3.14 12.91 13.07
CA LEU A 321 -2.58 12.23 11.90
C LEU A 321 -1.91 10.89 12.26
N ALA A 322 -1.20 10.82 13.38
CA ALA A 322 -0.57 9.59 13.88
C ALA A 322 -1.61 8.55 14.34
N ALA A 323 -2.66 8.97 15.05
CA ALA A 323 -3.78 8.11 15.44
C ALA A 323 -4.52 7.55 14.21
N ALA A 324 -4.85 8.40 13.23
CA ALA A 324 -5.46 7.98 11.97
C ALA A 324 -4.53 7.10 11.11
N SER A 325 -3.21 7.26 11.24
CA SER A 325 -2.20 6.35 10.67
C SER A 325 -2.09 5.00 11.37
N ASN A 326 -2.76 4.83 12.52
CA ASN A 326 -2.87 3.55 13.25
C ASN A 326 -4.28 2.95 13.21
N ALA A 327 -5.28 3.69 12.77
CA ALA A 327 -6.62 3.17 12.51
C ALA A 327 -6.59 2.08 11.41
N ALA A 328 -7.56 1.16 11.45
CA ALA A 328 -7.86 0.34 10.30
C ALA A 328 -8.46 1.23 9.19
N PRO A 329 -7.89 1.26 7.97
CA PRO A 329 -8.43 2.08 6.90
C PRO A 329 -9.72 1.46 6.35
N PRO A 330 -10.69 2.27 5.91
CA PRO A 330 -11.88 1.75 5.25
C PRO A 330 -11.53 1.02 3.95
N LEU A 331 -12.38 0.04 3.62
CA LEU A 331 -12.42 -0.62 2.33
C LEU A 331 -13.20 0.29 1.37
N THR A 332 -12.51 0.82 0.36
CA THR A 332 -13.10 1.72 -0.65
C THR A 332 -12.94 1.11 -2.04
N VAL A 333 -13.98 1.24 -2.86
CA VAL A 333 -14.01 0.79 -4.25
C VAL A 333 -14.39 1.93 -5.19
N ARG A 334 -14.00 1.79 -6.45
CA ARG A 334 -14.38 2.65 -7.58
C ARG A 334 -15.34 1.88 -8.48
N ALA A 335 -16.53 2.41 -8.71
CA ALA A 335 -17.47 1.87 -9.70
C ALA A 335 -16.87 1.91 -11.11
N ASN A 336 -17.11 0.86 -11.91
CA ASN A 336 -16.73 0.84 -13.32
C ASN A 336 -17.88 1.42 -14.16
N ALA A 337 -17.78 2.71 -14.48
CA ALA A 337 -18.81 3.45 -15.21
C ALA A 337 -19.18 2.83 -16.58
N LEU A 338 -18.27 2.09 -17.21
CA LEU A 338 -18.53 1.33 -18.44
C LEU A 338 -19.45 0.11 -18.26
N ARG A 339 -19.83 -0.21 -17.02
CA ARG A 339 -20.61 -1.41 -16.65
C ARG A 339 -21.82 -1.10 -15.78
N ILE A 340 -21.72 -0.13 -14.87
CA ILE A 340 -22.75 0.18 -13.87
C ILE A 340 -22.55 1.61 -13.31
N SER A 341 -23.64 2.28 -12.93
CA SER A 341 -23.56 3.54 -12.19
C SER A 341 -23.17 3.31 -10.72
N ARG A 342 -22.62 4.34 -10.05
CA ARG A 342 -22.26 4.27 -8.63
C ARG A 342 -23.45 3.88 -7.76
N ASP A 343 -24.63 4.47 -8.01
CA ASP A 343 -25.83 4.25 -7.20
C ASP A 343 -26.48 2.89 -7.44
N ALA A 344 -26.48 2.37 -8.67
CA ALA A 344 -26.93 1.01 -8.95
C ALA A 344 -26.01 -0.03 -8.29
N LEU A 345 -24.69 0.15 -8.41
CA LEU A 345 -23.72 -0.72 -7.73
C LEU A 345 -23.85 -0.65 -6.20
N LEU A 346 -24.07 0.54 -5.64
CA LEU A 346 -24.32 0.74 -4.22
C LEU A 346 -25.56 -0.03 -3.72
N ALA A 347 -26.64 -0.04 -4.51
CA ALA A 347 -27.82 -0.85 -4.21
C ALA A 347 -27.51 -2.36 -4.24
N GLU A 348 -26.77 -2.85 -5.24
CA GLU A 348 -26.34 -4.25 -5.31
C GLU A 348 -25.41 -4.68 -4.16
N LEU A 349 -24.57 -3.77 -3.67
CA LEU A 349 -23.58 -4.07 -2.62
C LEU A 349 -24.21 -4.09 -1.22
N ARG A 350 -25.18 -3.22 -0.92
CA ARG A 350 -25.80 -3.11 0.43
C ARG A 350 -26.34 -4.42 0.99
N ALA A 351 -26.83 -5.33 0.14
CA ALA A 351 -27.30 -6.66 0.54
C ALA A 351 -26.20 -7.60 1.10
N ARG A 352 -24.92 -7.26 0.89
CA ARG A 352 -23.73 -8.05 1.29
C ARG A 352 -22.72 -7.23 2.09
N TRP A 353 -22.82 -5.91 2.01
CA TRP A 353 -22.00 -4.90 2.67
C TRP A 353 -22.94 -3.87 3.33
N PRO A 354 -23.49 -4.15 4.52
CA PRO A 354 -24.53 -3.29 5.13
C PRO A 354 -24.08 -1.84 5.34
N ASP A 355 -22.80 -1.64 5.67
CA ASP A 355 -22.17 -0.33 5.84
C ASP A 355 -21.96 0.44 4.50
N ALA A 356 -22.35 -0.14 3.35
CA ALA A 356 -22.07 0.42 2.04
C ALA A 356 -22.77 1.76 1.82
N ARG A 357 -21.94 2.78 1.59
CA ARG A 357 -22.34 4.19 1.42
C ARG A 357 -21.50 4.88 0.34
N PRO A 358 -21.97 6.02 -0.21
CA PRO A 358 -21.14 6.88 -1.03
C PRO A 358 -19.81 7.25 -0.34
N ALA A 359 -18.76 7.37 -1.13
CA ALA A 359 -17.56 8.09 -0.74
C ALA A 359 -17.86 9.59 -0.64
N SER A 360 -17.08 10.34 0.15
CA SER A 360 -17.42 11.72 0.54
C SER A 360 -17.13 12.78 -0.54
N TYR A 361 -16.21 12.45 -1.46
CA TYR A 361 -15.66 13.35 -2.47
C TYR A 361 -15.57 12.66 -3.85
N ALA A 362 -15.11 11.41 -3.92
CA ALA A 362 -14.93 10.70 -5.19
C ALA A 362 -16.27 10.30 -5.82
N PRO A 363 -16.66 10.81 -7.01
CA PRO A 363 -18.01 10.60 -7.56
C PRO A 363 -18.37 9.13 -7.83
N LEU A 364 -17.39 8.32 -8.26
CA LEU A 364 -17.53 6.88 -8.48
C LEU A 364 -17.21 6.03 -7.23
N GLY A 365 -16.91 6.67 -6.10
CA GLY A 365 -16.45 6.01 -4.89
C GLY A 365 -17.58 5.42 -4.04
N ILE A 366 -17.35 4.24 -3.50
CA ILE A 366 -18.19 3.59 -2.47
C ILE A 366 -17.28 3.14 -1.33
N VAL A 367 -17.64 3.47 -0.10
CA VAL A 367 -17.05 2.94 1.13
C VAL A 367 -17.88 1.74 1.57
N LEU A 368 -17.22 0.60 1.84
CA LEU A 368 -17.86 -0.69 2.16
C LEU A 368 -17.86 -1.05 3.66
N GLY A 369 -17.25 -0.22 4.51
CA GLY A 369 -16.95 -0.55 5.91
C GLY A 369 -15.47 -0.88 6.13
N HIS A 370 -15.17 -1.65 7.18
CA HIS A 370 -13.79 -1.92 7.64
C HIS A 370 -13.36 -3.39 7.59
N GLY A 371 -14.25 -4.32 7.22
CA GLY A 371 -13.98 -5.76 7.20
C GLY A 371 -14.59 -6.47 5.99
N GLY A 372 -14.10 -7.68 5.70
CA GLY A 372 -14.48 -8.45 4.50
C GLY A 372 -13.43 -8.44 3.39
N ASN A 373 -13.68 -9.14 2.29
CA ASN A 373 -12.78 -9.21 1.13
C ASN A 373 -13.52 -8.82 -0.17
N PRO A 374 -13.36 -7.58 -0.67
CA PRO A 374 -14.03 -7.13 -1.89
C PRO A 374 -13.63 -7.93 -3.14
N ALA A 375 -12.47 -8.58 -3.16
CA ALA A 375 -12.04 -9.40 -4.30
C ALA A 375 -12.75 -10.77 -4.37
N ALA A 376 -13.46 -11.17 -3.30
CA ALA A 376 -14.33 -12.35 -3.30
C ALA A 376 -15.78 -12.04 -3.72
N ASP A 377 -16.10 -10.77 -4.00
CA ASP A 377 -17.45 -10.33 -4.34
C ASP A 377 -17.82 -10.66 -5.79
N PRO A 378 -19.02 -11.23 -6.07
CA PRO A 378 -19.50 -11.47 -7.44
C PRO A 378 -19.45 -10.25 -8.38
N ALA A 379 -19.65 -9.02 -7.87
CA ALA A 379 -19.55 -7.80 -8.68
C ALA A 379 -18.08 -7.41 -8.98
N PHE A 380 -17.11 -7.85 -8.16
CA PHE A 380 -15.69 -7.78 -8.52
C PHE A 380 -15.37 -8.77 -9.65
N ALA A 381 -15.83 -10.03 -9.54
CA ALA A 381 -15.67 -11.02 -10.62
C ALA A 381 -16.31 -10.53 -11.94
N ALA A 382 -17.49 -9.90 -11.89
CA ALA A 382 -18.18 -9.32 -13.04
C ALA A 382 -17.61 -7.98 -13.55
N GLY A 383 -16.44 -7.52 -13.05
CA GLY A 383 -15.78 -6.31 -13.54
C GLY A 383 -16.48 -5.00 -13.20
N ARG A 384 -17.47 -5.00 -12.29
CA ARG A 384 -18.32 -3.83 -11.96
C ARG A 384 -17.62 -2.80 -11.08
N PHE A 385 -16.54 -3.17 -10.38
CA PHE A 385 -15.72 -2.24 -9.61
C PHE A 385 -14.25 -2.64 -9.52
N ALA A 386 -13.39 -1.71 -9.08
CA ALA A 386 -12.01 -1.95 -8.67
C ALA A 386 -11.79 -1.49 -7.21
N VAL A 387 -10.85 -2.09 -6.48
CA VAL A 387 -10.51 -1.67 -5.11
C VAL A 387 -9.54 -0.48 -5.18
N GLN A 388 -9.91 0.66 -4.60
CA GLN A 388 -9.11 1.88 -4.68
C GLN A 388 -9.50 2.88 -3.57
N ASP A 389 -8.51 3.35 -2.79
CA ASP A 389 -8.69 4.44 -1.82
C ASP A 389 -9.22 5.71 -2.51
N GLU A 390 -10.11 6.42 -1.82
CA GLU A 390 -10.76 7.63 -2.31
C GLU A 390 -9.77 8.73 -2.73
N GLY A 391 -8.67 8.93 -1.99
CA GLY A 391 -7.62 9.87 -2.36
C GLY A 391 -6.97 9.53 -3.70
N SER A 392 -6.82 8.23 -3.98
CA SER A 392 -6.29 7.74 -5.27
C SER A 392 -7.30 7.92 -6.43
N GLN A 393 -8.61 7.90 -6.15
CA GLN A 393 -9.64 8.22 -7.13
C GLN A 393 -9.63 9.74 -7.46
N LEU A 394 -9.47 10.59 -6.44
CA LEU A 394 -9.44 12.05 -6.59
C LEU A 394 -8.27 12.57 -7.45
N VAL A 395 -7.12 11.88 -7.48
CA VAL A 395 -6.03 12.22 -8.41
C VAL A 395 -6.46 12.11 -9.87
N VAL A 396 -7.24 11.08 -10.23
CA VAL A 396 -7.74 10.92 -11.61
C VAL A 396 -8.93 11.84 -11.87
N ALA A 397 -9.73 12.18 -10.86
CA ALA A 397 -10.70 13.26 -10.97
C ALA A 397 -10.03 14.63 -11.21
N LEU A 398 -8.86 14.90 -10.63
CA LEU A 398 -8.10 16.13 -10.90
C LEU A 398 -7.47 16.16 -12.31
N LEU A 399 -7.10 14.98 -12.83
CA LEU A 399 -6.64 14.81 -14.21
C LEU A 399 -7.79 15.02 -15.22
N ASP A 400 -9.02 14.63 -14.83
CA ASP A 400 -10.25 14.89 -15.58
C ASP A 400 -10.28 14.32 -17.02
N PRO A 401 -9.87 13.04 -17.30
CA PRO A 401 -9.88 12.52 -18.67
C PRO A 401 -11.28 12.49 -19.28
N GLN A 402 -11.41 12.98 -20.52
CA GLN A 402 -12.68 13.03 -21.27
C GLN A 402 -12.80 11.84 -22.24
N PRO A 403 -14.02 11.45 -22.64
CA PRO A 403 -14.23 10.48 -23.71
C PRO A 403 -13.46 10.84 -24.99
N GLY A 404 -12.83 9.84 -25.62
CA GLY A 404 -12.05 10.03 -26.84
C GLY A 404 -10.61 10.56 -26.66
N GLU A 405 -10.25 11.10 -25.49
CA GLU A 405 -8.91 11.64 -25.25
C GLU A 405 -7.80 10.57 -25.26
N ARG A 406 -6.57 11.03 -25.55
CA ARG A 406 -5.34 10.26 -25.40
C ARG A 406 -4.67 10.61 -24.08
N VAL A 407 -4.50 9.63 -23.20
CA VAL A 407 -3.85 9.79 -21.88
C VAL A 407 -2.57 8.95 -21.78
N LEU A 408 -1.52 9.54 -21.21
CA LEU A 408 -0.32 8.82 -20.78
C LEU A 408 -0.35 8.66 -19.25
N ASP A 409 -0.18 7.45 -18.73
CA ASP A 409 0.16 7.22 -17.31
C ASP A 409 1.63 6.79 -17.25
N ALA A 410 2.50 7.67 -16.75
CA ALA A 410 3.95 7.49 -16.78
C ALA A 410 4.48 6.53 -15.70
N CYS A 411 3.66 6.12 -14.73
CA CYS A 411 4.04 5.27 -13.60
C CYS A 411 2.89 4.28 -13.24
N ALA A 412 2.37 3.62 -14.26
CA ALA A 412 1.03 3.06 -14.28
C ALA A 412 0.75 1.90 -13.31
N ALA A 413 1.77 1.17 -12.83
CA ALA A 413 1.52 0.00 -11.97
C ALA A 413 1.49 0.39 -10.47
N PRO A 414 0.52 -0.08 -9.67
CA PRO A 414 -0.25 -1.33 -9.83
C PRO A 414 -1.58 -1.21 -10.60
N GLY A 415 -1.85 -0.10 -11.28
CA GLY A 415 -2.95 -0.01 -12.26
C GLY A 415 -4.20 0.72 -11.80
N ALA A 416 -4.28 1.12 -10.53
CA ALA A 416 -5.49 1.75 -9.99
C ALA A 416 -5.87 3.04 -10.72
N LYS A 417 -4.87 3.88 -11.07
CA LYS A 417 -5.08 5.15 -11.80
C LYS A 417 -5.19 4.95 -13.31
N ALA A 418 -4.27 4.21 -13.94
CA ALA A 418 -4.39 3.80 -15.35
C ALA A 418 -5.76 3.18 -15.71
N THR A 419 -6.31 2.29 -14.88
CA THR A 419 -7.65 1.71 -15.11
C THR A 419 -8.80 2.67 -14.84
N ALA A 420 -8.60 3.74 -14.06
CA ALA A 420 -9.59 4.80 -13.91
C ALA A 420 -9.61 5.70 -15.15
N ALA A 421 -8.43 6.12 -15.63
CA ALA A 421 -8.30 6.88 -16.87
C ALA A 421 -8.88 6.11 -18.07
N ALA A 422 -8.57 4.81 -18.20
CA ALA A 422 -9.12 3.98 -19.28
C ALA A 422 -10.63 3.76 -19.19
N ALA A 423 -11.22 3.84 -17.98
CA ALA A 423 -12.67 3.81 -17.81
C ALA A 423 -13.33 5.17 -18.14
N ALA A 424 -12.60 6.29 -18.00
CA ALA A 424 -13.08 7.64 -18.26
C ALA A 424 -13.02 8.03 -19.75
N VAL A 425 -11.95 7.67 -20.47
CA VAL A 425 -11.82 7.96 -21.92
C VAL A 425 -12.71 7.09 -22.82
N GLY A 426 -13.42 6.11 -22.24
CA GLY A 426 -14.36 5.25 -22.94
C GLY A 426 -13.71 4.26 -23.90
N ALA A 427 -14.48 3.85 -24.91
CA ALA A 427 -14.05 2.91 -25.95
C ALA A 427 -13.34 3.58 -27.14
N GLU A 428 -13.49 4.89 -27.30
CA GLU A 428 -12.94 5.67 -28.42
C GLU A 428 -11.58 6.32 -28.08
N GLY A 429 -11.32 6.58 -26.80
CA GLY A 429 -10.05 7.12 -26.33
C GLY A 429 -8.96 6.05 -26.16
N ARG A 430 -7.77 6.48 -25.75
CA ARG A 430 -6.58 5.60 -25.63
C ARG A 430 -5.75 5.95 -24.40
N VAL A 431 -5.40 4.96 -23.59
CA VAL A 431 -4.49 5.12 -22.46
C VAL A 431 -3.23 4.27 -22.67
N LEU A 432 -2.06 4.92 -22.61
CA LEU A 432 -0.77 4.24 -22.57
C LEU A 432 -0.23 4.25 -21.14
N GLY A 433 -0.13 3.08 -20.51
CA GLY A 433 0.48 2.91 -19.20
C GLY A 433 1.94 2.45 -19.30
N LEU A 434 2.85 3.24 -18.75
CA LEU A 434 4.29 2.96 -18.66
C LEU A 434 4.69 2.62 -17.23
N ASP A 435 5.52 1.59 -17.05
CA ASP A 435 6.21 1.29 -15.78
C ASP A 435 7.51 0.52 -16.10
N ARG A 436 8.57 0.72 -15.33
CA ARG A 436 9.87 0.05 -15.55
C ARG A 436 9.85 -1.46 -15.25
N HIS A 437 8.82 -1.95 -14.56
CA HIS A 437 8.70 -3.33 -14.11
C HIS A 437 7.60 -4.09 -14.87
N ALA A 438 7.98 -4.81 -15.93
CA ALA A 438 7.07 -5.68 -16.70
C ALA A 438 6.24 -6.66 -15.82
N ARG A 439 6.82 -7.16 -14.72
CA ARG A 439 6.10 -8.01 -13.74
C ARG A 439 4.95 -7.29 -13.02
N ARG A 440 5.08 -5.98 -12.74
CA ARG A 440 4.00 -5.16 -12.17
C ARG A 440 2.94 -4.85 -13.23
N LEU A 441 3.35 -4.55 -14.47
CA LEU A 441 2.43 -4.37 -15.61
C LEU A 441 1.57 -5.60 -15.90
N ALA A 442 2.07 -6.81 -15.67
CA ALA A 442 1.28 -8.04 -15.79
C ALA A 442 0.06 -8.08 -14.83
N LEU A 443 0.15 -7.44 -13.66
CA LEU A 443 -0.97 -7.27 -12.74
C LEU A 443 -2.01 -6.29 -13.32
N VAL A 444 -1.55 -5.16 -13.86
CA VAL A 444 -2.40 -4.17 -14.55
C VAL A 444 -3.12 -4.82 -15.74
N ALA A 445 -2.41 -5.62 -16.55
CA ALA A 445 -2.97 -6.34 -17.69
C ALA A 445 -4.02 -7.39 -17.29
N ARG A 446 -3.96 -7.94 -16.07
CA ARG A 446 -5.00 -8.84 -15.53
C ARG A 446 -6.22 -8.03 -15.09
N GLU A 447 -6.02 -6.92 -14.40
CA GLU A 447 -7.09 -6.05 -13.90
C GLU A 447 -7.84 -5.34 -15.03
N ALA A 448 -7.12 -4.86 -16.05
CA ALA A 448 -7.69 -4.28 -17.27
C ALA A 448 -8.63 -5.26 -17.99
N ARG A 449 -8.21 -6.53 -18.14
CA ARG A 449 -9.05 -7.58 -18.72
C ARG A 449 -10.30 -7.88 -17.88
N ARG A 450 -10.18 -7.93 -16.54
CA ARG A 450 -11.33 -8.11 -15.62
C ARG A 450 -12.35 -6.97 -15.75
N LEU A 451 -11.88 -5.74 -15.89
CA LEU A 451 -12.73 -4.55 -16.03
C LEU A 451 -13.29 -4.36 -17.46
N GLY A 452 -12.68 -5.00 -18.47
CA GLY A 452 -13.03 -4.86 -19.89
C GLY A 452 -12.38 -3.67 -20.60
N LEU A 453 -11.24 -3.19 -20.09
CA LEU A 453 -10.57 -1.97 -20.53
C LEU A 453 -9.63 -2.24 -21.72
N ALA A 454 -10.22 -2.42 -22.91
CA ALA A 454 -9.49 -2.68 -24.15
C ALA A 454 -8.61 -1.49 -24.60
N THR A 455 -8.94 -0.27 -24.17
CA THR A 455 -8.24 0.99 -24.50
C THR A 455 -6.99 1.25 -23.65
N LEU A 456 -6.64 0.35 -22.71
CA LEU A 456 -5.44 0.44 -21.89
C LEU A 456 -4.29 -0.41 -22.45
N GLU A 457 -3.41 0.23 -23.22
CA GLU A 457 -2.14 -0.34 -23.66
C GLU A 457 -1.07 -0.22 -22.57
N LEU A 458 -0.16 -1.20 -22.50
CA LEU A 458 0.88 -1.24 -21.47
C LEU A 458 2.25 -1.51 -22.10
N ARG A 459 3.28 -0.76 -21.67
CA ARG A 459 4.67 -0.92 -22.13
C ARG A 459 5.66 -0.83 -20.96
N ALA A 460 6.61 -1.75 -20.94
CA ALA A 460 7.72 -1.71 -19.99
C ALA A 460 8.71 -0.62 -20.41
N CYS A 461 8.90 0.41 -19.59
CA CYS A 461 9.69 1.60 -19.93
C CYS A 461 10.25 2.27 -18.68
N ASP A 462 11.52 2.67 -18.73
CA ASP A 462 12.11 3.57 -17.74
C ASP A 462 11.99 5.02 -18.24
N VAL A 463 10.89 5.68 -17.89
CA VAL A 463 10.51 7.00 -18.42
C VAL A 463 11.58 8.07 -18.14
N ALA A 464 12.35 7.93 -17.05
CA ALA A 464 13.45 8.85 -16.73
C ALA A 464 14.66 8.68 -17.67
N ALA A 465 14.81 7.53 -18.35
CA ALA A 465 15.80 7.32 -19.40
C ALA A 465 15.28 7.74 -20.79
N GLY A 466 13.97 7.75 -21.01
CA GLY A 466 13.33 8.26 -22.23
C GLY A 466 11.91 7.71 -22.46
N LEU A 467 11.13 8.40 -23.28
CA LEU A 467 9.81 7.95 -23.72
C LEU A 467 9.92 6.97 -24.91
N PRO A 468 9.03 5.97 -25.01
CA PRO A 468 8.97 5.06 -26.17
C PRO A 468 8.37 5.76 -27.41
N PRO A 469 8.54 5.22 -28.63
CA PRO A 469 8.00 5.81 -29.85
C PRO A 469 6.48 5.99 -29.84
N GLU A 470 5.72 5.09 -29.20
CA GLU A 470 4.27 5.22 -29.03
C GLU A 470 3.85 6.39 -28.14
N ALA A 471 4.81 7.00 -27.42
CA ALA A 471 4.66 8.18 -26.58
C ALA A 471 5.40 9.40 -27.14
N ALA A 472 5.26 9.64 -28.45
CA ALA A 472 5.85 10.78 -29.14
C ALA A 472 5.54 12.14 -28.49
N ALA A 473 6.39 13.13 -28.73
CA ALA A 473 6.25 14.47 -28.16
C ALA A 473 4.95 15.14 -28.63
N GLY A 474 4.21 15.76 -27.71
CA GLY A 474 2.93 16.42 -28.00
C GLY A 474 1.79 15.50 -28.43
N ALA A 475 1.88 14.19 -28.16
CA ALA A 475 0.94 13.18 -28.66
C ALA A 475 -0.19 12.78 -27.68
N PHE A 476 -0.35 13.46 -26.54
CA PHE A 476 -1.42 13.19 -25.57
C PHE A 476 -2.12 14.47 -25.11
N ASP A 477 -3.43 14.41 -24.96
CA ASP A 477 -4.26 15.44 -24.35
C ASP A 477 -3.92 15.61 -22.87
N ARG A 478 -3.70 14.49 -22.16
CA ARG A 478 -3.39 14.48 -20.73
C ARG A 478 -2.25 13.53 -20.34
N VAL A 479 -1.50 13.92 -19.31
CA VAL A 479 -0.39 13.14 -18.76
C VAL A 479 -0.55 13.00 -17.25
N LEU A 480 -0.49 11.78 -16.73
CA LEU A 480 -0.42 11.47 -15.31
C LEU A 480 0.99 11.02 -14.93
N VAL A 481 1.50 11.60 -13.85
CA VAL A 481 2.75 11.19 -13.20
C VAL A 481 2.43 10.83 -11.75
N ASP A 482 1.98 9.58 -11.53
CA ASP A 482 1.78 8.98 -10.20
C ASP A 482 3.11 8.50 -9.65
N ALA A 483 3.93 9.45 -9.18
CA ALA A 483 5.37 9.25 -9.09
C ALA A 483 5.77 8.31 -7.93
N PRO A 484 6.82 7.48 -8.10
CA PRO A 484 7.35 6.65 -7.03
C PRO A 484 7.85 7.54 -5.90
N CYS A 485 7.27 7.37 -4.71
CA CYS A 485 7.49 8.21 -3.54
C CYS A 485 7.62 7.37 -2.27
N SER A 486 7.95 8.02 -1.15
CA SER A 486 8.15 7.37 0.15
C SER A 486 6.86 6.74 0.75
N GLY A 487 5.69 7.08 0.20
CA GLY A 487 4.40 6.49 0.57
C GLY A 487 3.91 6.84 1.99
N LEU A 488 4.51 7.85 2.64
CA LEU A 488 4.26 8.20 4.05
C LEU A 488 2.85 8.76 4.32
N GLY A 489 2.02 8.97 3.29
CA GLY A 489 0.59 9.24 3.45
C GLY A 489 -0.25 7.96 3.64
N THR A 490 0.30 6.78 3.34
CA THR A 490 -0.43 5.50 3.30
C THR A 490 -0.23 4.61 4.54
N LEU A 491 0.35 5.15 5.63
CA LEU A 491 0.86 4.37 6.78
C LEU A 491 -0.18 3.51 7.54
N ARG A 492 -1.48 3.78 7.34
CA ARG A 492 -2.58 2.94 7.84
C ARG A 492 -2.77 1.65 7.04
N ARG A 493 -2.47 1.66 5.73
CA ARG A 493 -2.41 0.47 4.86
C ARG A 493 -1.02 -0.17 4.89
N ASN A 494 0.03 0.63 4.68
CA ASN A 494 1.41 0.18 4.54
C ASN A 494 2.22 0.48 5.81
N ALA A 495 1.99 -0.33 6.85
CA ALA A 495 2.51 -0.06 8.20
C ALA A 495 4.05 -0.18 8.33
N ASP A 496 4.72 -0.85 7.38
CA ASP A 496 6.17 -1.04 7.35
C ASP A 496 6.94 0.20 6.87
N LEU A 497 6.33 1.03 6.02
CA LEU A 497 7.00 2.20 5.42
C LEU A 497 7.58 3.15 6.47
N ARG A 498 6.85 3.38 7.59
CA ARG A 498 7.33 4.23 8.71
C ARG A 498 8.62 3.73 9.38
N TRP A 499 9.04 2.49 9.12
CA TRP A 499 10.24 1.89 9.69
C TRP A 499 11.32 1.56 8.67
N ARG A 500 10.96 1.54 7.38
CA ARG A 500 11.86 1.23 6.26
C ARG A 500 12.35 2.48 5.55
N VAL A 501 11.52 3.54 5.48
CA VAL A 501 11.91 4.84 4.95
C VAL A 501 12.87 5.51 5.93
N ALA A 502 14.05 5.89 5.46
CA ALA A 502 15.04 6.66 6.22
C ALA A 502 14.89 8.17 5.96
N PRO A 503 15.49 9.04 6.80
CA PRO A 503 15.32 10.50 6.69
C PRO A 503 15.87 11.13 5.40
N GLY A 504 16.66 10.40 4.60
CA GLY A 504 17.24 10.87 3.33
C GLY A 504 16.38 10.56 2.11
N ASP A 505 15.65 9.44 2.12
CA ASP A 505 14.96 8.88 0.97
C ASP A 505 14.03 9.86 0.24
N PRO A 506 13.24 10.73 0.93
CA PRO A 506 12.42 11.73 0.26
C PRO A 506 13.21 12.63 -0.70
N ALA A 507 14.45 13.00 -0.36
CA ALA A 507 15.28 13.86 -1.22
C ALA A 507 15.87 13.12 -2.43
N GLU A 508 16.15 11.81 -2.30
CA GLU A 508 16.61 10.95 -3.40
C GLU A 508 15.46 10.60 -4.36
N LEU A 509 14.28 10.31 -3.81
CA LEU A 509 13.05 10.10 -4.55
C LEU A 509 12.64 11.37 -5.31
N ALA A 510 12.72 12.55 -4.67
CA ALA A 510 12.49 13.84 -5.32
C ALA A 510 13.35 14.10 -6.57
N ALA A 511 14.60 13.61 -6.59
CA ALA A 511 15.45 13.72 -7.77
C ALA A 511 14.94 12.83 -8.93
N THR A 512 14.45 11.64 -8.61
CA THR A 512 13.83 10.72 -9.59
C THR A 512 12.48 11.26 -10.07
N GLN A 513 11.67 11.80 -9.17
CA GLN A 513 10.37 12.42 -9.45
C GLN A 513 10.50 13.62 -10.41
N ARG A 514 11.48 14.50 -10.21
CA ARG A 514 11.78 15.60 -11.17
C ARG A 514 12.15 15.07 -12.56
N ALA A 515 12.99 14.03 -12.64
CA ALA A 515 13.37 13.45 -13.93
C ALA A 515 12.18 12.80 -14.67
N LEU A 516 11.34 12.06 -13.95
CA LEU A 516 10.11 11.46 -14.50
C LEU A 516 9.12 12.52 -14.98
N LEU A 517 8.90 13.56 -14.18
CA LEU A 517 7.99 14.67 -14.50
C LEU A 517 8.46 15.44 -15.74
N ALA A 518 9.74 15.82 -15.79
CA ALA A 518 10.34 16.50 -16.94
C ALA A 518 10.35 15.66 -18.23
N ALA A 519 10.52 14.34 -18.12
CA ALA A 519 10.43 13.43 -19.27
C ALA A 519 8.98 13.29 -19.77
N ALA A 520 8.03 13.00 -18.87
CA ALA A 520 6.62 12.78 -19.21
C ALA A 520 5.93 14.03 -19.76
N ALA A 521 6.28 15.22 -19.26
CA ALA A 521 5.77 16.52 -19.74
C ALA A 521 5.97 16.73 -21.26
N ARG A 522 7.00 16.12 -21.86
CA ARG A 522 7.29 16.23 -23.31
C ARG A 522 6.22 15.57 -24.17
N ALA A 523 5.51 14.57 -23.64
CA ALA A 523 4.45 13.85 -24.33
C ALA A 523 3.14 14.65 -24.43
N LEU A 524 2.94 15.65 -23.55
CA LEU A 524 1.73 16.47 -23.49
C LEU A 524 1.66 17.47 -24.65
N ARG A 525 0.51 17.57 -25.32
CA ARG A 525 0.28 18.59 -26.37
C ARG A 525 0.16 20.01 -25.78
N PRO A 526 0.36 21.06 -26.61
CA PRO A 526 0.00 22.43 -26.22
C PRO A 526 -1.48 22.53 -25.81
N GLY A 527 -1.75 23.34 -24.78
CA GLY A 527 -3.07 23.41 -24.13
C GLY A 527 -3.50 22.11 -23.40
N GLY A 528 -2.62 21.13 -23.23
CA GLY A 528 -2.90 19.87 -22.53
C GLY A 528 -2.77 19.98 -21.00
N VAL A 529 -3.31 18.99 -20.29
CA VAL A 529 -3.32 18.92 -18.81
C VAL A 529 -2.37 17.85 -18.29
N LEU A 530 -1.45 18.21 -17.39
CA LEU A 530 -0.62 17.26 -16.64
C LEU A 530 -1.01 17.23 -15.17
N VAL A 531 -1.09 16.05 -14.57
CA VAL A 531 -1.15 15.90 -13.10
C VAL A 531 0.10 15.20 -12.60
N TYR A 532 0.87 15.92 -11.78
CA TYR A 532 1.88 15.31 -10.91
C TYR A 532 1.20 14.90 -9.60
N SER A 533 1.50 13.71 -9.08
CA SER A 533 0.91 13.22 -7.84
C SER A 533 1.79 12.23 -7.08
N THR A 534 1.59 12.15 -5.77
CA THR A 534 2.29 11.23 -4.86
C THR A 534 1.34 10.75 -3.75
N CYS A 535 1.66 9.64 -3.09
CA CYS A 535 1.00 9.19 -1.86
C CYS A 535 1.81 9.50 -0.59
N THR A 536 2.44 10.69 -0.55
CA THR A 536 3.23 11.17 0.59
C THR A 536 2.87 12.61 1.00
N LEU A 537 3.28 12.96 2.22
CA LEU A 537 3.05 14.25 2.88
C LEU A 537 4.37 15.06 3.04
N THR A 538 5.43 14.67 2.33
CA THR A 538 6.78 15.25 2.38
C THR A 538 6.95 16.38 1.36
N PRO A 539 7.20 17.64 1.76
CA PRO A 539 7.32 18.76 0.82
C PRO A 539 8.41 18.59 -0.25
N GLU A 540 9.49 17.89 0.10
CA GLU A 540 10.61 17.60 -0.80
C GLU A 540 10.18 16.79 -2.03
N GLU A 541 9.17 15.94 -1.90
CA GLU A 541 8.60 15.08 -2.95
C GLU A 541 7.36 15.72 -3.62
N ASN A 542 6.87 16.83 -3.07
CA ASN A 542 5.57 17.40 -3.39
C ASN A 542 5.73 18.83 -3.95
N GLU A 543 5.65 19.84 -3.08
CA GLU A 543 5.73 21.25 -3.47
C GLU A 543 7.08 21.60 -4.10
N ASP A 544 8.20 21.05 -3.60
CA ASP A 544 9.55 21.34 -4.11
C ASP A 544 9.78 20.73 -5.51
N VAL A 545 9.20 19.55 -5.81
CA VAL A 545 9.27 18.94 -7.15
C VAL A 545 8.53 19.81 -8.16
N VAL A 546 7.31 20.24 -7.82
CA VAL A 546 6.49 21.10 -8.70
C VAL A 546 7.11 22.48 -8.87
N ALA A 547 7.70 23.06 -7.82
CA ALA A 547 8.37 24.36 -7.88
C ALA A 547 9.63 24.32 -8.76
N SER A 548 10.45 23.26 -8.66
CA SER A 548 11.59 23.05 -9.57
C SER A 548 11.11 22.92 -11.00
N PHE A 549 10.17 21.99 -11.28
CA PHE A 549 9.68 21.75 -12.64
C PHE A 549 9.18 23.01 -13.35
N LEU A 550 8.43 23.87 -12.66
CA LEU A 550 7.92 25.13 -13.21
C LEU A 550 9.00 26.21 -13.41
N ALA A 551 10.10 26.16 -12.68
CA ALA A 551 11.26 27.03 -12.91
C ALA A 551 12.18 26.49 -14.04
N ASP A 552 12.31 25.17 -14.13
CA ASP A 552 13.18 24.47 -15.07
C ASP A 552 12.52 24.25 -16.46
N THR A 553 11.19 24.36 -16.55
CA THR A 553 10.39 24.03 -17.77
C THR A 553 9.44 25.19 -18.17
N PRO A 554 9.93 26.20 -18.91
CA PRO A 554 9.08 27.24 -19.50
C PRO A 554 8.00 26.64 -20.42
N GLY A 555 6.86 27.34 -20.52
CA GLY A 555 5.68 26.84 -21.25
C GLY A 555 4.74 25.96 -20.41
N PHE A 556 4.95 25.89 -19.09
CA PHE A 556 4.08 25.22 -18.13
C PHE A 556 3.71 26.15 -16.97
N ARG A 557 2.47 26.02 -16.49
CA ARG A 557 1.92 26.78 -15.36
C ARG A 557 1.09 25.89 -14.43
N ARG A 558 0.83 26.34 -13.20
CA ARG A 558 -0.23 25.74 -12.37
C ARG A 558 -1.58 26.13 -12.97
N ALA A 559 -2.53 25.19 -12.97
CA ALA A 559 -3.91 25.47 -13.31
C ALA A 559 -4.55 26.42 -12.27
N ALA A 560 -5.51 27.24 -12.72
CA ALA A 560 -6.37 27.97 -11.79
C ALA A 560 -7.22 27.00 -10.94
N PRO A 561 -7.50 27.27 -9.65
CA PRO A 561 -8.31 26.37 -8.81
C PRO A 561 -9.70 26.04 -9.40
N ASP A 562 -10.32 27.00 -10.10
CA ASP A 562 -11.61 26.79 -10.76
C ASP A 562 -11.55 25.88 -12.00
N ALA A 563 -10.37 25.67 -12.58
CA ALA A 563 -10.17 24.70 -13.65
C ALA A 563 -10.08 23.24 -13.14
N ALA A 564 -10.11 23.02 -11.81
CA ALA A 564 -10.28 21.70 -11.23
C ALA A 564 -11.78 21.33 -11.10
N PRO A 565 -12.17 20.06 -11.31
CA PRO A 565 -13.57 19.63 -11.14
C PRO A 565 -14.10 19.85 -9.72
N ALA A 566 -15.41 20.10 -9.63
CA ALA A 566 -16.08 20.54 -8.39
C ALA A 566 -15.91 19.57 -7.20
N CYS A 567 -15.76 18.27 -7.45
CA CYS A 567 -15.50 17.28 -6.40
C CYS A 567 -14.09 17.36 -5.77
N VAL A 568 -13.14 18.02 -6.44
CA VAL A 568 -11.76 18.19 -5.98
C VAL A 568 -11.52 19.56 -5.36
N ARG A 569 -12.24 20.61 -5.80
CA ARG A 569 -12.09 22.00 -5.30
C ARG A 569 -12.06 22.14 -3.77
N PRO A 570 -12.90 21.45 -2.96
CA PRO A 570 -12.87 21.54 -1.49
C PRO A 570 -11.59 21.01 -0.83
N LEU A 571 -10.73 20.33 -1.58
CA LEU A 571 -9.51 19.68 -1.11
C LEU A 571 -8.23 20.33 -1.67
N LEU A 572 -8.36 21.46 -2.38
CA LEU A 572 -7.23 22.25 -2.87
C LEU A 572 -6.69 23.16 -1.76
N GLY A 573 -5.37 23.20 -1.61
CA GLY A 573 -4.70 24.19 -0.77
C GLY A 573 -4.64 25.58 -1.45
N PRO A 574 -4.20 26.63 -0.73
CA PRO A 574 -4.05 27.99 -1.27
C PRO A 574 -3.08 28.12 -2.47
N ASP A 575 -2.28 27.09 -2.75
CA ASP A 575 -1.37 27.00 -3.89
C ASP A 575 -1.98 26.24 -5.09
N GLY A 576 -3.27 25.88 -5.03
CA GLY A 576 -3.98 25.15 -6.07
C GLY A 576 -3.71 23.64 -6.11
N ALA A 577 -2.94 23.09 -5.16
CA ALA A 577 -2.64 21.65 -5.12
C ALA A 577 -3.59 20.88 -4.19
N LEU A 578 -4.11 19.75 -4.68
CA LEU A 578 -4.91 18.78 -3.93
C LEU A 578 -4.07 18.19 -2.79
N ARG A 579 -4.59 18.22 -1.56
CA ARG A 579 -4.01 17.50 -0.42
C ARG A 579 -5.07 16.74 0.35
N THR A 580 -4.83 15.46 0.59
CA THR A 580 -5.71 14.62 1.40
C THR A 580 -5.01 14.15 2.67
N PHE A 581 -5.76 13.94 3.76
CA PHE A 581 -5.23 13.56 5.07
C PHE A 581 -6.13 12.54 5.76
N PRO A 582 -5.58 11.43 6.32
CA PRO A 582 -6.36 10.42 7.02
C PRO A 582 -7.25 10.92 8.15
N HIS A 583 -6.77 11.87 8.96
CA HIS A 583 -7.52 12.38 10.11
C HIS A 583 -8.56 13.46 9.77
N ARG A 584 -8.42 14.14 8.64
CA ARG A 584 -9.35 15.20 8.21
C ARG A 584 -10.41 14.69 7.22
N HIS A 585 -10.02 13.81 6.29
CA HIS A 585 -10.85 13.45 5.13
C HIS A 585 -11.17 11.94 5.04
N GLY A 586 -10.60 11.10 5.92
CA GLY A 586 -10.85 9.65 5.94
C GLY A 586 -10.19 8.83 4.81
N THR A 587 -9.55 9.48 3.85
CA THR A 587 -8.76 8.90 2.74
C THR A 587 -7.34 8.51 3.19
N ASP A 588 -6.52 7.92 2.33
CA ASP A 588 -5.06 7.96 2.54
C ASP A 588 -4.52 9.38 2.28
N GLY A 589 -3.27 9.64 2.68
CA GLY A 589 -2.57 10.88 2.38
C GLY A 589 -2.03 10.93 0.94
N PHE A 590 -2.49 11.91 0.16
CA PHE A 590 -2.05 12.18 -1.21
C PHE A 590 -1.75 13.68 -1.39
N PHE A 591 -0.84 13.95 -2.32
CA PHE A 591 -0.63 15.27 -2.92
C PHE A 591 -0.81 15.16 -4.43
N ALA A 592 -1.45 16.15 -5.07
CA ALA A 592 -1.44 16.28 -6.52
C ALA A 592 -1.52 17.74 -7.00
N ALA A 593 -0.79 18.06 -8.07
CA ALA A 593 -0.80 19.37 -8.70
C ALA A 593 -1.24 19.25 -10.17
N ARG A 594 -2.30 19.97 -10.54
CA ARG A 594 -2.76 20.12 -11.93
C ARG A 594 -1.98 21.25 -12.59
N LEU A 595 -1.24 20.89 -13.64
CA LEU A 595 -0.45 21.80 -14.46
C LEU A 595 -1.05 21.86 -15.86
N GLU A 596 -0.90 23.01 -16.50
CA GLU A 596 -1.29 23.24 -17.89
C GLU A 596 -0.03 23.55 -18.69
N ARG A 597 0.05 23.03 -19.92
CA ARG A 597 1.01 23.50 -20.91
C ARG A 597 0.37 24.63 -21.71
N ASP A 598 1.14 25.68 -21.97
CA ASP A 598 0.69 26.79 -22.82
C ASP A 598 0.33 26.30 -24.25
N ALA A 599 -0.48 27.09 -24.96
CA ALA A 599 -1.09 26.73 -26.24
C ALA A 599 -0.17 26.93 -27.46
#